data_AF-A0A923E1D7-F1
#
_entry.id   AF-A0A923E1D7-F1
#
_cell.length_a   1.000
_cell.length_b   1.000
_cell.length_c   1.000
_cell.angle_alpha   90.00
_cell.angle_beta   90.00
_cell.angle_gamma   90.00
#
_symmetry.space_group_name_H-M   'P 1'
#
loop_
_entity.id
_entity.type
_entity.pdbx_description
1 polymer ?
#
loop_
_entity_poly.entity_id
_entity_poly.type
_entity_poly.pdbx_seq_one_letter_code
_entity_poly.pdbx_strand_id
1 'polypeptide(L)'
;MRTKPGTAAIRSWSRARRIAARTVFLLVALVSVVLVVYVALGIAAAQTPVRDPMTWIHIGVLALDAVGCVTIIVYDFVVATRSVKLLVRATLFAVIVALLIDVGRNGIELWQLYYLLQAALIIGFETATDDELRRGHRLRRPWERGGNPKRRGYIPLNFFNLFWVFLVASIVGLGIEVLWRLLTVGALESRAGLLWGPFSPIYGFGALLMTIALNRWWNSPKTVIVLVSALIGGAFEFAVSWWMEYSFGIIAWDYSKELLNIDGRTDLAHCLAWGLLGLVWIRLLLPDLLELVERIPLTWRAALTVATALFIIVDACMTLLVLDRWQAREAGAASTSAIDAFIDSHYDERFMQTRFETMTIGDKPASPLEVTGP
;
A
#
# COMPACT_ATOMS: atom_id res chain seq x y z
N MET A 1 -30.71 -16.06 35.74
CA MET A 1 -29.52 -16.24 34.88
C MET A 1 -29.73 -15.49 33.57
N ARG A 2 -29.16 -14.27 33.43
CA ARG A 2 -29.18 -13.51 32.17
C ARG A 2 -28.10 -14.07 31.25
N THR A 3 -28.50 -14.69 30.16
CA THR A 3 -27.58 -15.13 29.09
C THR A 3 -26.83 -13.91 28.54
N LYS A 4 -25.50 -14.00 28.48
CA LYS A 4 -24.64 -12.95 27.91
C LYS A 4 -25.06 -12.70 26.46
N PRO A 5 -25.35 -11.45 26.03
CA PRO A 5 -25.68 -11.14 24.63
C PRO A 5 -24.50 -11.28 23.64
N GLY A 6 -23.39 -11.90 24.06
CA GLY A 6 -22.12 -11.90 23.33
C GLY A 6 -21.90 -13.07 22.37
N THR A 7 -22.74 -14.12 22.41
CA THR A 7 -22.53 -15.34 21.60
C THR A 7 -23.49 -15.47 20.42
N ALA A 8 -24.55 -14.66 20.34
CA ALA A 8 -25.53 -14.71 19.26
C ALA A 8 -25.10 -13.92 18.00
N ALA A 9 -24.30 -12.86 18.14
CA ALA A 9 -23.88 -12.02 17.02
C ALA A 9 -22.81 -12.66 16.10
N ILE A 10 -22.16 -13.75 16.56
CA ILE A 10 -21.19 -14.53 15.76
C ILE A 10 -21.91 -15.38 14.68
N ARG A 11 -23.25 -15.53 14.77
CA ARG A 11 -24.06 -16.44 13.92
C ARG A 11 -24.69 -15.81 12.66
N SER A 12 -24.22 -14.67 12.15
CA SER A 12 -24.87 -14.03 10.98
C SER A 12 -24.47 -14.57 9.60
N TRP A 13 -23.49 -15.49 9.51
CA TRP A 13 -23.24 -16.21 8.27
C TRP A 13 -24.04 -17.51 8.25
N SER A 14 -25.02 -17.58 7.34
CA SER A 14 -25.72 -18.84 7.08
C SER A 14 -24.70 -19.94 6.75
N ARG A 15 -24.99 -21.17 7.16
CA ARG A 15 -24.10 -22.32 6.90
C ARG A 15 -23.74 -22.42 5.42
N ALA A 16 -24.69 -22.11 4.54
CA ALA A 16 -24.52 -22.04 3.10
C ALA A 16 -23.46 -21.01 2.65
N ARG A 17 -23.47 -19.78 3.19
CA ARG A 17 -22.47 -18.76 2.83
C ARG A 17 -21.05 -19.15 3.25
N ARG A 18 -20.90 -19.79 4.41
CA ARG A 18 -19.58 -20.30 4.84
C ARG A 18 -19.07 -21.41 3.93
N ILE A 19 -19.94 -22.35 3.56
CA ILE A 19 -19.58 -23.42 2.62
C ILE A 19 -19.17 -22.82 1.27
N ALA A 20 -19.97 -21.90 0.73
CA ALA A 20 -19.66 -21.22 -0.53
C ALA A 20 -18.31 -20.49 -0.49
N ALA A 21 -18.04 -19.71 0.56
CA ALA A 21 -16.76 -19.02 0.71
C ALA A 21 -15.57 -20.01 0.81
N ARG A 22 -15.71 -21.09 1.57
CA ARG A 22 -14.67 -22.12 1.66
C ARG A 22 -14.40 -22.79 0.31
N THR A 23 -15.46 -23.10 -0.45
CA THR A 23 -15.32 -23.67 -1.79
C THR A 23 -14.58 -22.72 -2.72
N VAL A 24 -14.92 -21.43 -2.70
CA VAL A 24 -14.24 -20.42 -3.51
C VAL A 24 -12.75 -20.31 -3.13
N PHE A 25 -12.43 -20.22 -1.84
CA PHE A 25 -11.02 -20.18 -1.39
C PHE A 25 -10.26 -21.46 -1.72
N LEU A 26 -10.91 -22.62 -1.68
CA LEU A 26 -10.32 -23.90 -2.07
C LEU A 26 -10.01 -23.96 -3.56
N LEU A 27 -10.90 -23.43 -4.41
CA LEU A 27 -10.64 -23.31 -5.84
C LEU A 27 -9.47 -22.36 -6.12
N VAL A 28 -9.41 -21.22 -5.44
CA VAL A 28 -8.28 -20.28 -5.57
C VAL A 28 -6.98 -20.91 -5.12
N ALA A 29 -6.96 -21.59 -3.97
CA ALA A 29 -5.79 -22.30 -3.47
C ALA A 29 -5.31 -23.38 -4.45
N LEU A 30 -6.24 -24.11 -5.06
CA LEU A 30 -5.91 -25.13 -6.06
C LEU A 30 -5.25 -24.49 -7.29
N VAL A 31 -5.75 -23.35 -7.76
CA VAL A 31 -5.12 -22.62 -8.87
C VAL A 31 -3.73 -22.11 -8.49
N SER A 32 -3.52 -21.61 -7.26
CA SER A 32 -2.16 -21.22 -6.79
C SER A 32 -1.21 -22.41 -6.88
N VAL A 33 -1.63 -23.59 -6.41
CA VAL A 33 -0.82 -24.81 -6.47
C VAL A 33 -0.54 -25.22 -7.91
N VAL A 34 -1.54 -25.16 -8.80
CA VAL A 34 -1.36 -25.45 -10.22
C VAL A 34 -0.38 -24.48 -10.87
N LEU A 35 -0.43 -23.18 -10.54
CA LEU A 35 0.53 -22.19 -11.03
C LEU A 35 1.95 -22.47 -10.53
N VAL A 36 2.12 -22.81 -9.25
CA VAL A 36 3.43 -23.23 -8.71
C VAL A 36 3.97 -24.43 -9.47
N VAL A 37 3.13 -25.44 -9.73
CA VAL A 37 3.52 -26.65 -10.48
C VAL A 37 3.83 -26.31 -11.93
N TYR A 38 3.05 -25.45 -12.57
CA TYR A 38 3.28 -25.01 -13.95
C TYR A 38 4.63 -24.32 -14.09
N VAL A 39 4.93 -23.36 -13.21
CA VAL A 39 6.24 -22.66 -13.18
C VAL A 39 7.38 -23.65 -12.91
N ALA A 40 7.21 -24.57 -11.94
CA ALA A 40 8.22 -25.58 -11.62
C ALA A 40 8.48 -26.56 -12.78
N LEU A 41 7.44 -26.98 -13.49
CA LEU A 41 7.55 -27.84 -14.68
C LEU A 41 8.20 -27.09 -15.84
N GLY A 42 7.89 -25.81 -16.05
CA GLY A 42 8.55 -24.97 -17.04
C GLY A 42 10.06 -24.87 -16.79
N ILE A 43 10.46 -24.74 -15.52
CA ILE A 43 11.87 -24.74 -15.11
C ILE A 43 12.52 -26.10 -15.35
N ALA A 44 11.84 -27.19 -14.98
CA ALA A 44 12.35 -28.55 -15.17
C ALA A 44 12.48 -28.94 -16.66
N ALA A 45 11.62 -28.39 -17.51
CA ALA A 45 11.65 -28.59 -18.96
C ALA A 45 12.70 -27.71 -19.66
N ALA A 46 13.15 -26.62 -19.02
CA ALA A 46 14.21 -25.78 -19.56
C ALA A 46 15.55 -26.54 -19.53
N GLN A 47 16.14 -26.79 -20.71
CA GLN A 47 17.42 -27.48 -20.85
C GLN A 47 18.63 -26.67 -20.32
N THR A 48 18.39 -25.45 -19.83
CA THR A 48 19.40 -24.58 -19.23
C THR A 48 19.07 -24.32 -17.76
N PRO A 49 20.07 -24.34 -16.85
CA PRO A 49 19.82 -24.05 -15.45
C PRO A 49 19.29 -22.63 -15.30
N VAL A 50 18.10 -22.49 -14.70
CA VAL A 50 17.49 -21.19 -14.43
C VAL A 50 18.30 -20.47 -13.35
N ARG A 51 19.20 -19.58 -13.81
CA ARG A 51 20.05 -18.74 -12.96
C ARG A 51 19.45 -17.39 -12.63
N ASP A 52 18.29 -17.07 -13.18
CA ASP A 52 17.61 -15.79 -12.95
C ASP A 52 17.01 -15.76 -11.53
N PRO A 53 17.52 -14.91 -10.61
CA PRO A 53 17.04 -14.81 -9.24
C PRO A 53 15.56 -14.46 -9.15
N MET A 54 15.03 -13.70 -10.12
CA MET A 54 13.63 -13.26 -10.13
C MET A 54 12.66 -14.42 -10.29
N THR A 55 13.07 -15.47 -11.00
CA THR A 55 12.26 -16.69 -11.15
C THR A 55 12.11 -17.42 -9.82
N TRP A 56 13.18 -17.51 -9.03
CA TRP A 56 13.14 -18.13 -7.69
C TRP A 56 12.32 -17.30 -6.70
N ILE A 57 12.41 -15.97 -6.79
CA ILE A 57 11.55 -15.07 -6.01
C ILE A 57 10.08 -15.30 -6.36
N HIS A 58 9.73 -15.36 -7.65
CA HIS A 58 8.35 -15.60 -8.08
C HIS A 58 7.80 -16.92 -7.53
N ILE A 59 8.56 -18.02 -7.62
CA ILE A 59 8.15 -19.32 -7.03
C ILE A 59 7.94 -19.21 -5.52
N GLY A 60 8.86 -18.55 -4.81
CA GLY A 60 8.75 -18.37 -3.37
C GLY A 60 7.50 -17.58 -2.97
N VAL A 61 7.16 -16.55 -3.73
CA VAL A 61 5.96 -15.74 -3.53
C VAL A 61 4.69 -16.56 -3.81
N LEU A 62 4.66 -17.34 -4.90
CA LEU A 62 3.53 -18.23 -5.21
C LEU A 62 3.36 -19.35 -4.15
N ALA A 63 4.45 -19.88 -3.61
CA ALA A 63 4.40 -20.85 -2.53
C ALA A 63 3.82 -20.24 -1.23
N LEU A 64 4.25 -19.02 -0.88
CA LEU A 64 3.70 -18.27 0.25
C LEU A 64 2.20 -17.99 0.07
N ASP A 65 1.80 -17.65 -1.15
CA ASP A 65 0.41 -17.46 -1.51
C ASP A 65 -0.43 -18.74 -1.31
N ALA A 66 0.02 -19.88 -1.85
CA ALA A 66 -0.67 -21.15 -1.70
C ALA A 66 -0.84 -21.55 -0.22
N VAL A 67 0.20 -21.38 0.60
CA VAL A 67 0.13 -21.60 2.06
C VAL A 67 -0.89 -20.67 2.72
N GLY A 68 -0.91 -19.40 2.30
CA GLY A 68 -1.87 -18.41 2.73
C GLY A 68 -3.32 -18.81 2.49
N CYS A 69 -3.64 -19.21 1.26
CA CYS A 69 -4.98 -19.66 0.89
C CYS A 69 -5.41 -20.93 1.65
N VAL A 70 -4.52 -21.91 1.80
CA VAL A 70 -4.79 -23.09 2.64
C VAL A 70 -5.08 -22.67 4.08
N THR A 71 -4.32 -21.72 4.63
CA THR A 71 -4.54 -21.24 5.99
C THR A 71 -5.89 -20.54 6.15
N ILE A 72 -6.33 -19.75 5.17
CA ILE A 72 -7.67 -19.13 5.16
C ILE A 72 -8.77 -20.20 5.24
N ILE A 73 -8.61 -21.30 4.50
CA ILE A 73 -9.56 -22.43 4.50
C ILE A 73 -9.56 -23.14 5.86
N VAL A 74 -8.38 -23.43 6.43
CA VAL A 74 -8.23 -24.19 7.68
C VAL A 74 -8.76 -23.42 8.88
N TYR A 75 -8.41 -22.13 8.99
CA TYR A 75 -8.72 -21.36 10.20
C TYR A 75 -10.14 -20.76 10.22
N ASP A 76 -10.79 -20.61 9.05
CA ASP A 76 -12.19 -20.22 8.84
C ASP A 76 -12.67 -18.99 9.66
N PHE A 77 -13.93 -18.58 9.46
CA PHE A 77 -14.62 -17.48 10.16
C PHE A 77 -14.80 -17.67 11.69
N VAL A 78 -14.15 -18.65 12.31
CA VAL A 78 -14.42 -19.06 13.70
C VAL A 78 -13.26 -18.72 14.64
N VAL A 79 -12.02 -18.73 14.16
CA VAL A 79 -10.81 -18.52 14.99
C VAL A 79 -9.88 -17.53 14.29
N ALA A 80 -10.37 -16.31 14.02
CA ALA A 80 -9.58 -15.21 13.48
C ALA A 80 -8.63 -14.64 14.55
N THR A 81 -7.63 -15.44 14.96
CA THR A 81 -6.56 -15.00 15.84
C THR A 81 -5.70 -13.94 15.14
N ARG A 82 -4.96 -13.15 15.93
CA ARG A 82 -4.08 -12.10 15.40
C ARG A 82 -3.06 -12.65 14.40
N SER A 83 -2.54 -13.84 14.64
CA SER A 83 -1.56 -14.50 13.76
C SER A 83 -2.15 -14.86 12.40
N VAL A 84 -3.39 -15.35 12.37
CA VAL A 84 -4.09 -15.67 11.12
C VAL A 84 -4.31 -14.39 10.30
N LYS A 85 -4.79 -13.31 10.93
CA LYS A 85 -4.97 -12.02 10.22
C LYS A 85 -3.64 -11.47 9.67
N LEU A 86 -2.53 -11.65 10.40
CA LEU A 86 -1.21 -11.25 9.90
C LEU A 86 -0.83 -12.07 8.66
N LEU A 87 -1.06 -13.38 8.68
CA LEU A 87 -0.76 -14.23 7.54
C LEU A 87 -1.64 -13.87 6.33
N VAL A 88 -2.94 -13.62 6.52
CA VAL A 88 -3.85 -13.21 5.42
C VAL A 88 -3.33 -11.94 4.73
N ARG A 89 -2.84 -10.96 5.49
CA ARG A 89 -2.22 -9.76 4.93
C ARG A 89 -0.91 -10.06 4.20
N ALA A 90 -0.10 -10.97 4.74
CA ALA A 90 1.12 -11.43 4.06
C ALA A 90 0.79 -12.15 2.73
N THR A 91 -0.30 -12.93 2.70
CA THR A 91 -0.82 -13.56 1.48
C THR A 91 -1.27 -12.51 0.47
N LEU A 92 -2.04 -11.50 0.90
CA LEU A 92 -2.44 -10.40 0.01
C LEU A 92 -1.21 -9.68 -0.58
N PHE A 93 -0.20 -9.41 0.25
CA PHE A 93 1.05 -8.82 -0.20
C PHE A 93 1.77 -9.72 -1.21
N ALA A 94 1.85 -11.02 -0.95
CA ALA A 94 2.44 -12.00 -1.86
C ALA A 94 1.72 -12.02 -3.22
N VAL A 95 0.38 -12.01 -3.25
CA VAL A 95 -0.40 -11.95 -4.49
C VAL A 95 -0.09 -10.70 -5.31
N ILE A 96 0.00 -9.53 -4.66
CA ILE A 96 0.32 -8.27 -5.34
C ILE A 96 1.74 -8.31 -5.92
N VAL A 97 2.71 -8.83 -5.16
CA VAL A 97 4.09 -8.98 -5.65
C VAL A 97 4.15 -9.99 -6.80
N ALA A 98 3.45 -11.12 -6.72
CA ALA A 98 3.39 -12.09 -7.81
C ALA A 98 2.81 -11.47 -9.08
N LEU A 99 1.71 -10.70 -8.96
CA LEU A 99 1.14 -9.96 -10.07
C LEU A 99 2.15 -9.00 -10.70
N LEU A 100 2.87 -8.23 -9.89
CA LEU A 100 3.86 -7.25 -10.39
C LEU A 100 5.00 -7.95 -11.16
N ILE A 101 5.58 -9.00 -10.55
CA ILE A 101 6.65 -9.78 -11.18
C ILE A 101 6.16 -10.40 -12.48
N ASP A 102 4.95 -10.94 -12.46
CA ASP A 102 4.40 -11.61 -13.61
C ASP A 102 4.12 -10.66 -14.78
N VAL A 103 3.46 -9.53 -14.52
CA VAL A 103 3.20 -8.52 -15.56
C VAL A 103 4.52 -7.97 -16.12
N GLY A 104 5.52 -7.76 -15.27
CA GLY A 104 6.84 -7.31 -15.70
C GLY A 104 7.57 -8.31 -16.60
N ARG A 105 7.31 -9.61 -16.46
CA ARG A 105 7.97 -10.67 -17.25
C ARG A 105 7.22 -11.04 -18.52
N ASN A 106 5.92 -11.22 -18.39
CA ASN A 106 5.06 -11.80 -19.42
C ASN A 106 4.20 -10.73 -20.12
N GLY A 107 4.26 -9.48 -19.69
CA GLY A 107 3.37 -8.41 -20.17
C GLY A 107 1.96 -8.56 -19.61
N ILE A 108 0.96 -7.94 -20.25
CA ILE A 108 -0.44 -8.06 -19.81
C ILE A 108 -1.08 -9.28 -20.47
N GLU A 109 -1.48 -10.26 -19.67
CA GLU A 109 -2.11 -11.50 -20.11
C GLU A 109 -3.42 -11.76 -19.35
N LEU A 110 -4.36 -12.48 -19.99
CA LEU A 110 -5.70 -12.70 -19.44
C LEU A 110 -5.67 -13.44 -18.09
N TRP A 111 -4.70 -14.30 -17.88
CA TRP A 111 -4.63 -15.11 -16.67
C TRP A 111 -4.27 -14.29 -15.42
N GLN A 112 -3.73 -13.07 -15.55
CA GLN A 112 -3.48 -12.17 -14.41
C GLN A 112 -4.75 -11.72 -13.71
N LEU A 113 -5.91 -11.85 -14.37
CA LEU A 113 -7.22 -11.73 -13.74
C LEU A 113 -7.38 -12.67 -12.54
N TYR A 114 -6.64 -13.79 -12.51
CA TYR A 114 -6.57 -14.67 -11.36
C TYR A 114 -6.02 -13.97 -10.11
N TYR A 115 -4.88 -13.29 -10.20
CA TYR A 115 -4.30 -12.56 -9.07
C TYR A 115 -5.24 -11.46 -8.57
N LEU A 116 -5.90 -10.75 -9.49
CA LEU A 116 -6.87 -9.73 -9.14
C LEU A 116 -8.10 -10.33 -8.45
N LEU A 117 -8.62 -11.46 -8.96
CA LEU A 117 -9.72 -12.20 -8.33
C LEU A 117 -9.32 -12.66 -6.92
N GLN A 118 -8.12 -13.19 -6.76
CA GLN A 118 -7.61 -13.65 -5.48
C GLN A 118 -7.44 -12.51 -4.48
N ALA A 119 -6.84 -11.39 -4.89
CA ALA A 119 -6.76 -10.18 -4.08
C ALA A 119 -8.16 -9.70 -3.67
N ALA A 120 -9.12 -9.70 -4.61
CA ALA A 120 -10.51 -9.32 -4.35
C ALA A 120 -11.16 -10.20 -3.27
N LEU A 121 -10.95 -11.51 -3.36
CA LEU A 121 -11.48 -12.48 -2.41
C LEU A 121 -10.84 -12.33 -1.02
N ILE A 122 -9.52 -12.15 -0.95
CA ILE A 122 -8.81 -11.93 0.31
C ILE A 122 -9.26 -10.64 0.98
N ILE A 123 -9.33 -9.53 0.25
CA ILE A 123 -9.78 -8.22 0.76
C ILE A 123 -11.25 -8.29 1.20
N GLY A 124 -12.09 -8.93 0.39
CA GLY A 124 -13.49 -9.17 0.70
C GLY A 124 -13.64 -10.01 1.97
N PHE A 125 -12.82 -11.04 2.15
CA PHE A 125 -12.78 -11.86 3.35
C PHE A 125 -12.32 -11.08 4.57
N GLU A 126 -11.22 -10.32 4.50
CA GLU A 126 -10.76 -9.50 5.62
C GLU A 126 -11.82 -8.49 6.04
N THR A 127 -12.44 -7.81 5.08
CA THR A 127 -13.48 -6.82 5.35
C THR A 127 -14.75 -7.47 5.91
N ALA A 128 -15.13 -8.63 5.38
CA ALA A 128 -16.34 -9.32 5.81
C ALA A 128 -16.17 -10.02 7.16
N THR A 129 -14.99 -10.51 7.52
CA THR A 129 -14.70 -11.23 8.77
C THR A 129 -14.36 -10.31 9.94
N ASP A 130 -14.20 -9.02 9.69
CA ASP A 130 -13.87 -8.09 10.75
C ASP A 130 -15.07 -7.83 11.69
N ASP A 131 -14.98 -8.41 12.89
CA ASP A 131 -15.98 -8.25 13.94
C ASP A 131 -16.20 -6.80 14.38
N GLU A 132 -15.20 -5.93 14.27
CA GLU A 132 -15.32 -4.53 14.66
C GLU A 132 -16.16 -3.75 13.64
N LEU A 133 -16.00 -4.07 12.36
CA LEU A 133 -16.84 -3.52 11.29
C LEU A 133 -18.29 -4.00 11.42
N ARG A 134 -18.51 -5.29 11.74
CA ARG A 134 -19.86 -5.87 11.86
C ARG A 134 -20.70 -5.30 12.99
N ARG A 135 -20.06 -4.89 14.09
CA ARG A 135 -20.78 -4.37 15.26
C ARG A 135 -21.31 -2.95 15.06
N GLY A 136 -21.04 -2.32 13.90
CA GLY A 136 -21.39 -0.92 13.67
C GLY A 136 -20.80 -0.03 14.75
N HIS A 137 -19.62 -0.41 15.28
CA HIS A 137 -18.94 0.41 16.26
C HIS A 137 -18.74 1.78 15.62
N ARG A 138 -19.47 2.79 16.11
CA ARG A 138 -18.93 4.14 16.12
C ARG A 138 -17.66 4.02 16.94
N LEU A 139 -16.49 4.22 16.35
CA LEU A 139 -15.26 4.45 17.07
C LEU A 139 -15.61 5.61 18.00
N ARG A 140 -15.84 5.30 19.28
CA ARG A 140 -15.84 6.34 20.29
C ARG A 140 -14.49 6.98 20.11
N ARG A 141 -14.53 8.26 19.77
CA ARG A 141 -13.39 9.16 19.70
C ARG A 141 -12.31 8.62 20.65
N PRO A 142 -11.12 8.22 20.18
CA PRO A 142 -10.04 7.68 21.03
C PRO A 142 -9.84 8.42 22.37
N TRP A 143 -10.26 9.68 22.44
CA TRP A 143 -10.22 10.59 23.59
C TRP A 143 -11.51 10.72 24.43
N GLU A 144 -12.63 10.07 24.09
CA GLU A 144 -13.73 9.89 25.04
C GLU A 144 -13.28 8.94 26.14
N ARG A 145 -12.75 9.51 27.23
CA ARG A 145 -12.39 8.77 28.46
C ARG A 145 -13.63 8.03 28.99
N GLY A 146 -13.85 6.80 28.54
CA GLY A 146 -14.64 5.86 29.31
C GLY A 146 -13.90 5.60 30.62
N GLY A 147 -14.60 5.68 31.76
CA GLY A 147 -14.02 5.48 33.11
C GLY A 147 -13.45 4.08 33.41
N ASN A 148 -13.16 3.27 32.38
CA ASN A 148 -12.56 1.95 32.52
C ASN A 148 -11.13 1.95 31.96
N PRO A 149 -10.09 1.98 32.82
CA PRO A 149 -8.68 2.01 32.40
C PRO A 149 -8.21 0.78 31.61
N LYS A 150 -9.01 -0.30 31.54
CA LYS A 150 -8.73 -1.49 30.72
C LYS A 150 -9.36 -1.43 29.31
N ARG A 151 -10.25 -0.47 29.00
CA ARG A 151 -10.80 -0.26 27.66
C ARG A 151 -9.94 0.77 26.92
N ARG A 152 -8.94 0.26 26.20
CA ARG A 152 -7.98 1.07 25.44
C ARG A 152 -8.64 1.66 24.18
N GLY A 153 -8.83 2.98 24.16
CA GLY A 153 -9.33 3.74 23.00
C GLY A 153 -8.25 3.91 21.93
N TYR A 154 -7.88 2.82 21.26
CA TYR A 154 -6.98 2.86 20.11
C TYR A 154 -7.76 2.48 18.86
N ILE A 155 -7.31 3.02 17.73
CA ILE A 155 -7.88 2.69 16.43
C ILE A 155 -7.55 1.22 16.16
N PRO A 156 -8.53 0.41 15.76
CA PRO A 156 -8.23 -0.92 15.35
C PRO A 156 -7.43 -0.90 14.05
N LEU A 157 -6.23 -1.47 14.10
CA LEU A 157 -5.31 -1.64 12.97
C LEU A 157 -5.76 -2.82 12.09
N ASN A 158 -7.04 -2.79 11.68
CA ASN A 158 -7.61 -3.72 10.72
C ASN A 158 -7.36 -3.25 9.29
N PHE A 159 -7.44 -4.17 8.32
CA PHE A 159 -7.14 -3.86 6.92
C PHE A 159 -8.03 -2.73 6.39
N PHE A 160 -9.34 -2.80 6.65
CA PHE A 160 -10.30 -1.79 6.20
C PHE A 160 -9.92 -0.37 6.65
N ASN A 161 -9.70 -0.15 7.94
CA ASN A 161 -9.36 1.18 8.44
C ASN A 161 -8.01 1.67 7.89
N LEU A 162 -7.01 0.80 7.82
CA LEU A 162 -5.70 1.15 7.28
C LEU A 162 -5.79 1.50 5.79
N PHE A 163 -6.49 0.69 5.01
CA PHE A 163 -6.69 0.93 3.58
C PHE A 163 -7.40 2.26 3.32
N TRP A 164 -8.46 2.57 4.06
CA TRP A 164 -9.16 3.84 3.89
C TRP A 164 -8.38 5.04 4.42
N VAL A 165 -7.60 4.88 5.49
CA VAL A 165 -6.61 5.88 5.93
C VAL A 165 -5.63 6.17 4.80
N PHE A 166 -5.04 5.14 4.20
CA PHE A 166 -4.15 5.27 3.05
C PHE A 166 -4.83 6.00 1.89
N LEU A 167 -6.01 5.55 1.47
CA LEU A 167 -6.69 6.07 0.30
C LEU A 167 -7.05 7.55 0.46
N VAL A 168 -7.68 7.91 1.58
CA VAL A 168 -8.10 9.29 1.83
C VAL A 168 -6.90 10.20 2.03
N ALA A 169 -5.86 9.75 2.75
CA ALA A 169 -4.65 10.53 2.93
C ALA A 169 -3.90 10.75 1.60
N SER A 170 -3.87 9.75 0.71
CA SER A 170 -3.28 9.89 -0.63
C SER A 170 -3.94 10.98 -1.48
N ILE A 171 -5.24 11.20 -1.32
CA ILE A 171 -6.00 12.25 -2.03
C ILE A 171 -5.87 13.60 -1.32
N VAL A 172 -6.12 13.63 0.00
CA VAL A 172 -6.15 14.87 0.78
C VAL A 172 -4.77 15.49 0.86
N GLY A 173 -3.72 14.69 1.10
CA GLY A 173 -2.35 15.18 1.12
C GLY A 173 -1.94 15.80 -0.22
N LEU A 174 -2.29 15.13 -1.32
CA LEU A 174 -2.09 15.67 -2.68
C LEU A 174 -2.83 16.99 -2.88
N GLY A 175 -4.11 17.05 -2.50
CA GLY A 175 -4.91 18.27 -2.64
C GLY A 175 -4.37 19.44 -1.84
N ILE A 176 -3.86 19.19 -0.62
CA ILE A 176 -3.21 20.20 0.21
C ILE A 176 -1.92 20.70 -0.45
N GLU A 177 -1.08 19.81 -0.98
CA GLU A 177 0.16 20.20 -1.67
C GLU A 177 -0.11 21.04 -2.91
N VAL A 178 -1.04 20.60 -3.77
CA VAL A 178 -1.43 21.35 -4.98
C VAL A 178 -2.00 22.72 -4.61
N LEU A 179 -2.85 22.81 -3.58
CA LEU A 179 -3.38 24.08 -3.11
C LEU A 179 -2.28 24.99 -2.54
N TRP A 180 -1.36 24.44 -1.76
CA TRP A 180 -0.23 25.19 -1.20
C TRP A 180 0.65 25.78 -2.31
N ARG A 181 0.98 24.99 -3.34
CA ARG A 181 1.76 25.44 -4.50
C ARG A 181 1.02 26.49 -5.32
N LEU A 182 -0.28 26.31 -5.54
CA LEU A 182 -1.11 27.31 -6.20
C LEU A 182 -1.08 28.65 -5.46
N LEU A 183 -1.16 28.64 -4.13
CA LEU A 183 -1.18 29.86 -3.32
C LEU A 183 0.20 30.53 -3.20
N THR A 184 1.29 29.75 -3.20
CA THR A 184 2.65 30.26 -2.97
C THR A 184 3.40 30.60 -4.26
N VAL A 185 3.24 29.78 -5.30
CA VAL A 185 3.95 29.88 -6.58
C VAL A 185 3.04 30.37 -7.71
N GLY A 186 1.71 30.21 -7.57
CA GLY A 186 0.75 30.60 -8.61
C GLY A 186 0.64 29.59 -9.76
N ALA A 187 1.25 28.40 -9.63
CA ALA A 187 1.26 27.37 -10.65
C ALA A 187 0.44 26.13 -10.22
N LEU A 188 -0.31 25.57 -11.16
CA LEU A 188 -0.96 24.28 -11.03
C LEU A 188 -0.03 23.20 -11.57
N GLU A 189 0.71 22.56 -10.68
CA GLU A 189 1.61 21.46 -11.02
C GLU A 189 0.97 20.12 -10.64
N SER A 190 1.08 19.12 -11.51
CA SER A 190 0.75 17.74 -11.16
C SER A 190 1.73 17.19 -10.12
N ARG A 191 1.19 16.87 -8.94
CA ARG A 191 1.92 16.24 -7.81
C ARG A 191 1.49 14.79 -7.56
N ALA A 192 0.72 14.22 -8.47
CA ALA A 192 0.21 12.87 -8.30
C ALA A 192 1.34 11.84 -8.39
N GLY A 193 1.26 10.80 -7.57
CA GLY A 193 2.26 9.73 -7.51
C GLY A 193 1.87 8.45 -8.24
N LEU A 194 0.65 8.35 -8.75
CA LEU A 194 0.17 7.23 -9.58
C LEU A 194 -0.26 7.70 -10.97
N LEU A 195 -0.43 6.79 -11.93
CA LEU A 195 -0.88 7.12 -13.28
C LEU A 195 -2.31 7.65 -13.30
N TRP A 196 -3.24 7.03 -12.57
CA TRP A 196 -4.66 7.31 -12.73
C TRP A 196 -5.31 7.96 -11.50
N GLY A 197 -5.81 9.19 -11.67
CA GLY A 197 -6.56 9.88 -10.62
C GLY A 197 -5.69 10.60 -9.58
N PRO A 198 -6.29 11.22 -8.56
CA PRO A 198 -5.58 12.12 -7.65
C PRO A 198 -4.97 11.35 -6.46
N PHE A 199 -4.09 10.38 -6.73
CA PHE A 199 -3.46 9.59 -5.67
C PHE A 199 -1.96 9.87 -5.59
N SER A 200 -1.49 10.22 -4.39
CA SER A 200 -0.07 10.26 -4.06
C SER A 200 0.21 9.28 -2.92
N PRO A 201 0.78 8.09 -3.22
CA PRO A 201 1.02 7.04 -2.23
C PRO A 201 1.94 7.48 -1.08
N ILE A 202 2.81 8.47 -1.29
CA ILE A 202 3.71 9.01 -0.25
C ILE A 202 2.89 9.55 0.92
N TYR A 203 1.82 10.32 0.65
CA TYR A 203 0.95 10.82 1.71
C TYR A 203 0.13 9.70 2.37
N GLY A 204 -0.34 8.74 1.57
CA GLY A 204 -1.03 7.55 2.08
C GLY A 204 -0.18 6.72 3.04
N PHE A 205 1.04 6.37 2.62
CA PHE A 205 1.98 5.61 3.43
C PHE A 205 2.50 6.41 4.61
N GLY A 206 2.77 7.71 4.45
CA GLY A 206 3.12 8.60 5.57
C GLY A 206 2.04 8.58 6.66
N ALA A 207 0.77 8.75 6.28
CA ALA A 207 -0.37 8.66 7.19
C ALA A 207 -0.50 7.27 7.85
N LEU A 208 -0.29 6.19 7.09
CA LEU A 208 -0.28 4.82 7.62
C LEU A 208 0.81 4.61 8.67
N LEU A 209 2.04 5.00 8.37
CA LEU A 209 3.20 4.86 9.26
C LEU A 209 2.97 5.64 10.56
N MET A 210 2.52 6.89 10.46
CA MET A 210 2.16 7.70 11.63
C MET A 210 1.03 7.06 12.44
N THR A 211 0.01 6.53 11.77
CA THR A 211 -1.10 5.83 12.43
C THR A 211 -0.61 4.58 13.17
N ILE A 212 0.18 3.72 12.53
CA ILE A 212 0.67 2.48 13.13
C ILE A 212 1.59 2.78 14.32
N ALA A 213 2.52 3.72 14.16
CA ALA A 213 3.52 4.05 15.18
C ALA A 213 2.90 4.80 16.38
N LEU A 214 2.07 5.80 16.13
CA LEU A 214 1.61 6.73 17.16
C LEU A 214 0.26 6.37 17.79
N ASN A 215 -0.54 5.48 17.18
CA ASN A 215 -1.88 5.16 17.68
C ASN A 215 -1.86 4.70 19.15
N ARG A 216 -0.88 3.90 19.57
CA ARG A 216 -0.75 3.48 20.98
C ARG A 216 -0.21 4.58 21.89
N TRP A 217 0.44 5.59 21.33
CA TRP A 217 1.15 6.65 22.03
C TRP A 217 0.48 8.01 21.86
N TRP A 218 -0.79 8.04 21.42
CA TRP A 218 -1.50 9.28 21.10
C TRP A 218 -1.55 10.27 22.27
N ASN A 219 -1.62 9.77 23.52
CA ASN A 219 -1.65 10.58 24.74
C ASN A 219 -0.27 10.94 25.30
N SER A 220 0.80 10.65 24.55
CA SER A 220 2.15 11.06 24.93
C SER A 220 2.32 12.58 24.85
N PRO A 221 3.34 13.15 25.49
CA PRO A 221 3.67 14.56 25.36
C PRO A 221 3.82 14.96 23.89
N LYS A 222 3.36 16.17 23.54
CA LYS A 222 3.40 16.68 22.15
C LYS A 222 4.81 16.63 21.56
N THR A 223 5.82 16.91 22.39
CA THR A 223 7.23 16.84 22.01
C THR A 223 7.67 15.45 21.58
N VAL A 224 7.25 14.41 22.31
CA VAL A 224 7.54 13.01 21.97
C VAL A 224 6.91 12.63 20.63
N ILE A 225 5.66 13.04 20.41
CA ILE A 225 4.95 12.79 19.15
C ILE A 225 5.70 13.44 17.98
N VAL A 226 6.07 14.72 18.12
CA VAL A 226 6.81 15.45 17.08
C VAL A 226 8.16 14.80 16.79
N LEU A 227 8.95 14.43 17.81
CA LEU A 227 10.26 13.82 17.60
C LEU A 227 10.18 12.44 16.95
N VAL A 228 9.25 11.59 17.39
CA VAL A 228 9.04 10.26 16.81
C VAL A 228 8.53 10.37 15.38
N SER A 229 7.59 11.29 15.11
CA SER A 229 7.11 11.57 13.76
C SER A 229 8.19 12.15 12.86
N ALA A 230 9.05 13.02 13.37
CA ALA A 230 10.16 13.58 12.60
C ALA A 230 11.13 12.48 12.17
N LEU A 231 11.48 11.57 13.09
CA LEU A 231 12.36 10.45 12.79
C LEU A 231 11.74 9.48 11.77
N ILE A 232 10.48 9.09 11.98
CA ILE A 232 9.79 8.15 11.08
C ILE A 232 9.56 8.77 9.71
N GLY A 233 9.16 10.04 9.65
CA GLY A 233 8.92 10.76 8.41
C GLY A 233 10.19 10.98 7.62
N GLY A 234 11.26 11.46 8.26
CA GLY A 234 12.57 11.62 7.62
C GLY A 234 13.15 10.30 7.12
N ALA A 235 13.04 9.23 7.91
CA ALA A 235 13.47 7.90 7.49
C ALA A 235 12.63 7.36 6.30
N PHE A 236 11.32 7.61 6.31
CA PHE A 236 10.43 7.22 5.21
C PHE A 236 10.75 8.00 3.93
N GLU A 237 10.92 9.31 4.03
CA GLU A 237 11.26 10.18 2.90
C GLU A 237 12.63 9.78 2.31
N PHE A 238 13.62 9.54 3.16
CA PHE A 238 14.90 9.00 2.74
C PHE A 238 14.76 7.67 2.01
N ALA A 239 14.02 6.72 2.59
CA ALA A 239 13.86 5.38 2.03
C ALA A 239 13.12 5.38 0.69
N VAL A 240 12.09 6.21 0.52
CA VAL A 240 11.34 6.33 -0.74
C VAL A 240 12.21 6.97 -1.81
N SER A 241 12.92 8.06 -1.49
CA SER A 241 13.85 8.70 -2.43
C SER A 241 14.93 7.71 -2.88
N TRP A 242 15.54 6.98 -1.93
CA TRP A 242 16.56 5.99 -2.23
C TRP A 242 16.03 4.84 -3.10
N TRP A 243 14.86 4.31 -2.76
CA TRP A 243 14.25 3.23 -3.52
C TRP A 243 13.89 3.66 -4.95
N MET A 244 13.33 4.86 -5.13
CA MET A 244 12.99 5.37 -6.46
C MET A 244 14.21 5.60 -7.34
N GLU A 245 15.28 6.16 -6.76
CA GLU A 245 16.53 6.38 -7.49
C GLU A 245 17.22 5.06 -7.84
N TYR A 246 17.29 4.12 -6.89
CA TYR A 246 17.90 2.82 -7.12
C TYR A 246 17.10 1.94 -8.10
N SER A 247 15.77 1.94 -8.02
CA SER A 247 14.92 1.06 -8.84
C SER A 247 14.57 1.65 -10.20
N PHE A 248 14.39 2.98 -10.30
CA PHE A 248 13.90 3.63 -11.51
C PHE A 248 14.82 4.75 -12.02
N GLY A 249 15.93 5.06 -11.34
CA GLY A 249 16.75 6.22 -11.69
C GLY A 249 16.03 7.55 -11.55
N ILE A 250 14.92 7.58 -10.78
CA ILE A 250 14.06 8.76 -10.66
C ILE A 250 14.40 9.53 -9.39
N ILE A 251 14.66 10.82 -9.56
CA ILE A 251 14.78 11.81 -8.50
C ILE A 251 13.46 12.57 -8.44
N ALA A 252 12.63 12.24 -7.43
CA ALA A 252 11.35 12.93 -7.19
C ALA A 252 11.50 14.27 -6.45
N TRP A 253 12.57 14.43 -5.68
CA TRP A 253 12.96 15.66 -5.02
C TRP A 253 14.46 15.64 -4.70
N ASP A 254 15.04 16.83 -4.59
CA ASP A 254 16.44 17.03 -4.25
C ASP A 254 16.59 18.18 -3.24
N TYR A 255 17.03 17.83 -2.03
CA TYR A 255 17.30 18.76 -0.93
C TYR A 255 18.80 18.97 -0.69
N SER A 256 19.67 18.67 -1.67
CA SER A 256 21.13 18.77 -1.51
C SER A 256 21.62 20.18 -1.12
N LYS A 257 20.80 21.20 -1.38
CA LYS A 257 21.08 22.61 -1.06
C LYS A 257 20.55 23.04 0.32
N GLU A 258 19.77 22.19 0.99
CA GLU A 258 19.14 22.50 2.26
C GLU A 258 20.06 22.18 3.44
N LEU A 259 19.84 22.89 4.55
CA LEU A 259 20.66 22.75 5.76
C LEU A 259 20.43 21.38 6.42
N LEU A 260 21.54 20.72 6.79
CA LEU A 260 21.52 19.38 7.41
C LEU A 260 20.80 18.34 6.56
N ASN A 261 20.94 18.44 5.24
CA ASN A 261 20.46 17.39 4.33
C ASN A 261 21.27 16.10 4.50
N ILE A 262 20.63 14.98 4.21
CA ILE A 262 21.21 13.64 4.18
C ILE A 262 21.05 13.13 2.75
N ASP A 263 22.16 13.13 1.99
CA ASP A 263 22.23 12.65 0.60
C ASP A 263 21.23 13.34 -0.36
N GLY A 264 20.85 14.59 -0.04
CA GLY A 264 19.79 15.31 -0.74
C GLY A 264 18.39 14.66 -0.67
N ARG A 265 18.20 13.62 0.15
CA ARG A 265 16.93 12.84 0.20
C ARG A 265 15.96 13.33 1.27
N THR A 266 16.51 13.82 2.39
CA THR A 266 15.76 14.42 3.48
C THR A 266 16.64 15.46 4.16
N ASP A 267 16.07 16.35 4.93
CA ASP A 267 16.79 17.36 5.71
C ASP A 267 16.11 17.59 7.06
N LEU A 268 16.70 18.46 7.89
CA LEU A 268 16.13 18.77 9.19
C LEU A 268 14.76 19.48 9.09
N ALA A 269 14.56 20.39 8.13
CA ALA A 269 13.34 21.16 8.01
C ALA A 269 12.14 20.26 7.65
N HIS A 270 12.32 19.35 6.70
CA HIS A 270 11.34 18.34 6.29
C HIS A 270 11.12 17.31 7.40
N CYS A 271 12.17 16.88 8.12
CA CYS A 271 11.99 16.06 9.31
C CYS A 271 11.09 16.76 10.35
N LEU A 272 11.33 18.05 10.64
CA LEU A 272 10.49 18.81 11.56
C LEU A 272 9.06 19.02 11.02
N ALA A 273 8.90 19.22 9.71
CA ALA A 273 7.61 19.30 9.05
C ALA A 273 6.82 18.00 9.22
N TRP A 274 7.44 16.83 8.99
CA TRP A 274 6.87 15.52 9.31
C TRP A 274 6.53 15.37 10.79
N GLY A 275 7.36 15.91 11.68
CA GLY A 275 7.11 15.95 13.11
C GLY A 275 5.81 16.68 13.46
N LEU A 276 5.63 17.90 12.94
CA LEU A 276 4.42 18.68 13.13
C LEU A 276 3.21 18.04 12.44
N LEU A 277 3.39 17.54 11.22
CA LEU A 277 2.36 16.86 10.45
C LEU A 277 1.87 15.61 11.18
N GLY A 278 2.77 14.82 11.78
CA GLY A 278 2.40 13.65 12.58
C GLY A 278 1.60 14.00 13.84
N LEU A 279 1.93 15.13 14.50
CA LEU A 279 1.15 15.65 15.61
C LEU A 279 -0.26 16.08 15.17
N VAL A 280 -0.35 16.85 14.08
CA VAL A 280 -1.63 17.27 13.49
C VAL A 280 -2.44 16.07 13.05
N TRP A 281 -1.80 15.09 12.41
CA TRP A 281 -2.42 13.86 11.95
C TRP A 281 -3.07 13.09 13.09
N ILE A 282 -2.30 12.75 14.12
CA ILE A 282 -2.78 11.88 15.21
C ILE A 282 -3.81 12.58 16.11
N ARG A 283 -3.74 13.91 16.26
CA ARG A 283 -4.62 14.68 17.16
C ARG A 283 -5.83 15.28 16.48
N LEU A 284 -5.76 15.61 15.19
CA LEU A 284 -6.79 16.38 14.49
C LEU A 284 -7.35 15.60 13.29
N LEU A 285 -6.50 15.16 12.36
CA LEU A 285 -6.99 14.64 11.06
C LEU A 285 -7.50 13.19 11.13
N LEU A 286 -6.76 12.30 11.78
CA LEU A 286 -7.12 10.90 11.92
C LEU A 286 -8.50 10.68 12.59
N PRO A 287 -8.86 11.40 13.68
CA PRO A 287 -10.23 11.52 14.18
C PRO A 287 -11.32 11.64 13.10
N ASP A 288 -11.23 12.69 12.29
CA ASP A 288 -12.27 13.11 11.37
C ASP A 288 -12.31 12.19 10.14
N LEU A 289 -11.13 11.71 9.71
CA LEU A 289 -11.02 10.69 8.67
C LEU A 289 -11.76 9.41 9.08
N LEU A 290 -11.57 8.94 10.30
CA LEU A 290 -12.24 7.73 10.75
C LEU A 290 -13.76 7.90 10.83
N GLU A 291 -14.23 9.08 11.23
CA GLU A 291 -15.66 9.40 11.17
C GLU A 291 -16.18 9.37 9.73
N LEU A 292 -15.40 9.89 8.76
CA LEU A 292 -15.74 9.82 7.35
C LEU A 292 -15.83 8.37 6.85
N VAL A 293 -14.85 7.54 7.21
CA VAL A 293 -14.80 6.12 6.84
C VAL A 293 -15.96 5.34 7.48
N GLU A 294 -16.41 5.75 8.65
CA GLU A 294 -17.58 5.14 9.30
C GLU A 294 -18.90 5.44 8.60
N ARG A 295 -18.99 6.54 7.85
CA ARG A 295 -20.18 6.88 7.05
C ARG A 295 -20.41 5.90 5.90
N ILE A 296 -19.41 5.09 5.54
CA ILE A 296 -19.56 4.04 4.54
C ILE A 296 -20.59 3.01 5.05
N PRO A 297 -21.74 2.82 4.35
CA PRO A 297 -22.78 1.90 4.79
C PRO A 297 -22.24 0.47 4.90
N LEU A 298 -22.59 -0.23 5.99
CA LEU A 298 -22.14 -1.61 6.25
C LEU A 298 -22.35 -2.55 5.06
N THR A 299 -23.46 -2.38 4.33
CA THR A 299 -23.80 -3.17 3.13
C THR A 299 -22.76 -3.00 2.00
N TRP A 300 -22.21 -1.80 1.85
CA TRP A 300 -21.29 -1.45 0.76
C TRP A 300 -19.82 -1.50 1.15
N ARG A 301 -19.48 -1.58 2.45
CA ARG A 301 -18.08 -1.56 2.92
C ARG A 301 -17.19 -2.55 2.20
N ALA A 302 -17.60 -3.82 2.12
CA ALA A 302 -16.80 -4.85 1.46
C ALA A 302 -16.66 -4.58 -0.04
N ALA A 303 -17.77 -4.31 -0.74
CA ALA A 303 -17.76 -4.08 -2.18
C ALA A 303 -16.92 -2.85 -2.56
N LEU A 304 -17.09 -1.73 -1.84
CA LEU A 304 -16.35 -0.50 -2.11
C LEU A 304 -14.86 -0.65 -1.80
N THR A 305 -14.52 -1.31 -0.68
CA THR A 305 -13.12 -1.57 -0.31
C THR A 305 -12.45 -2.46 -1.35
N VAL A 306 -13.11 -3.55 -1.78
CA VAL A 306 -12.58 -4.42 -2.84
C VAL A 306 -12.38 -3.63 -4.14
N ALA A 307 -13.41 -2.92 -4.62
CA ALA A 307 -13.34 -2.20 -5.89
C ALA A 307 -12.22 -1.14 -5.90
N THR A 308 -12.15 -0.32 -4.85
CA THR A 308 -11.12 0.73 -4.74
C THR A 308 -9.73 0.17 -4.50
N ALA A 309 -9.59 -0.90 -3.71
CA ALA A 309 -8.29 -1.52 -3.50
C ALA A 309 -7.75 -2.18 -4.78
N LEU A 310 -8.61 -2.87 -5.55
CA LEU A 310 -8.22 -3.42 -6.85
C LEU A 310 -7.80 -2.33 -7.82
N PHE A 311 -8.54 -1.22 -7.87
CA PHE A 311 -8.17 -0.06 -8.68
C PHE A 311 -6.77 0.45 -8.30
N ILE A 312 -6.51 0.66 -7.01
CA ILE A 312 -5.19 1.11 -6.54
C ILE A 312 -4.09 0.09 -6.83
N ILE A 313 -4.36 -1.21 -6.69
CA ILE A 313 -3.38 -2.27 -7.01
C ILE A 313 -3.02 -2.22 -8.50
N VAL A 314 -4.02 -2.13 -9.38
CA VAL A 314 -3.80 -2.06 -10.83
C VAL A 314 -3.07 -0.77 -11.21
N ASP A 315 -3.45 0.36 -10.64
CA ASP A 315 -2.81 1.66 -10.87
C ASP A 315 -1.36 1.67 -10.37
N ALA A 316 -1.10 1.15 -9.17
CA ALA A 316 0.26 1.02 -8.64
C ALA A 316 1.12 0.10 -9.52
N CYS A 317 0.62 -1.09 -9.89
CA CYS A 317 1.37 -2.00 -10.75
C CYS A 317 1.71 -1.35 -12.10
N MET A 318 0.73 -0.73 -12.75
CA MET A 318 0.94 -0.03 -14.02
C MET A 318 1.87 1.16 -13.86
N THR A 319 1.77 1.92 -12.77
CA THR A 319 2.69 3.03 -12.48
C THR A 319 4.12 2.54 -12.40
N LEU A 320 4.39 1.45 -11.67
CA LEU A 320 5.75 0.91 -11.54
C LEU A 320 6.32 0.44 -12.88
N LEU A 321 5.50 -0.23 -13.70
CA LEU A 321 5.92 -0.67 -15.04
C LEU A 321 6.21 0.51 -15.97
N VAL A 322 5.39 1.56 -15.90
CA VAL A 322 5.59 2.77 -16.70
C VAL A 322 6.84 3.54 -16.26
N LEU A 323 7.12 3.62 -14.95
CA LEU A 323 8.34 4.26 -14.45
C LEU A 323 9.60 3.46 -14.85
N ASP A 324 9.56 2.13 -14.75
CA ASP A 324 10.64 1.24 -15.23
C ASP A 324 10.88 1.40 -16.73
N ARG A 325 9.80 1.40 -17.53
CA ARG A 325 9.90 1.61 -18.98
C ARG A 325 10.40 3.02 -19.33
N TRP A 326 10.01 4.04 -18.57
CA TRP A 326 10.49 5.41 -18.78
C TRP A 326 12.01 5.50 -18.58
N GLN A 327 12.54 4.90 -17.52
CA GLN A 327 13.98 4.78 -17.30
C GLN A 327 14.68 4.02 -18.45
N ALA A 328 14.12 2.88 -18.86
CA ALA A 328 14.69 2.08 -19.93
C ALA A 328 14.76 2.85 -21.26
N ARG A 329 13.74 3.66 -21.57
CA ARG A 329 13.73 4.53 -22.76
C ARG A 329 14.81 5.61 -22.71
N GLU A 330 14.96 6.29 -21.57
CA GLU A 330 16.01 7.30 -21.38
C GLU A 330 17.41 6.69 -21.51
N ALA A 331 17.59 5.43 -21.08
CA ALA A 331 18.82 4.66 -21.28
C ALA A 331 19.02 4.16 -22.73
N GLY A 332 18.10 4.46 -23.66
CA GLY A 332 18.17 4.06 -25.06
C GLY A 332 17.77 2.60 -25.34
N ALA A 333 17.13 1.92 -24.40
CA ALA A 333 16.72 0.54 -24.57
C ALA A 333 15.50 0.39 -25.50
N ALA A 334 15.62 -0.47 -26.51
CA ALA A 334 14.51 -0.80 -27.39
C ALA A 334 13.38 -1.52 -26.62
N SER A 335 12.15 -1.40 -27.13
CA SER A 335 11.00 -2.16 -26.63
C SER A 335 11.24 -3.66 -26.86
N THR A 336 11.13 -4.47 -25.82
CA THR A 336 11.39 -5.92 -25.87
C THR A 336 10.12 -6.76 -25.76
N SER A 337 9.05 -6.19 -25.22
CA SER A 337 7.80 -6.88 -24.92
C SER A 337 6.58 -6.16 -25.49
N ALA A 338 5.43 -6.84 -25.50
CA ALA A 338 4.15 -6.22 -25.89
C ALA A 338 3.72 -5.13 -24.91
N ILE A 339 4.07 -5.27 -23.63
CA ILE A 339 3.76 -4.26 -22.62
C ILE A 339 4.63 -3.00 -22.80
N ASP A 340 5.90 -3.16 -23.17
CA ASP A 340 6.78 -2.03 -23.50
C ASP A 340 6.19 -1.22 -24.67
N ALA A 341 5.77 -1.90 -25.74
CA ALA A 341 5.15 -1.25 -26.89
C ALA A 341 3.81 -0.56 -26.55
N PHE A 342 3.02 -1.16 -25.65
CA PHE A 342 1.82 -0.52 -25.13
C PHE A 342 2.14 0.73 -24.33
N ILE A 343 3.12 0.67 -23.42
CA ILE A 343 3.55 1.81 -22.61
C ILE A 343 4.12 2.91 -23.50
N ASP A 344 4.94 2.58 -24.49
CA ASP A 344 5.56 3.54 -25.41
C ASP A 344 4.52 4.28 -26.28
N SER A 345 3.39 3.63 -26.57
CA SER A 345 2.31 4.24 -27.36
C SER A 345 1.30 5.04 -26.53
N HIS A 346 1.14 4.76 -25.24
CA HIS A 346 0.11 5.39 -24.39
C HIS A 346 0.67 6.35 -23.34
N TYR A 347 1.92 6.16 -22.91
CA TYR A 347 2.61 6.95 -21.90
C TYR A 347 3.95 7.42 -22.45
N ASP A 348 3.86 8.29 -23.45
CA ASP A 348 5.01 8.92 -24.09
C ASP A 348 5.72 9.92 -23.15
N GLU A 349 6.85 10.47 -23.61
CA GLU A 349 7.64 11.41 -22.82
C GLU A 349 6.84 12.63 -22.38
N ARG A 350 5.98 13.14 -23.27
CA ARG A 350 5.13 14.28 -22.95
C ARG A 350 4.14 13.96 -21.83
N PHE A 351 3.50 12.79 -21.88
CA PHE A 351 2.64 12.33 -20.81
C PHE A 351 3.42 12.23 -19.50
N MET A 352 4.60 11.62 -19.51
CA MET A 352 5.41 11.45 -18.29
C MET A 352 5.80 12.79 -17.67
N GLN A 353 6.29 13.74 -18.46
CA GLN A 353 6.65 15.08 -17.99
C GLN A 353 5.45 15.88 -17.48
N THR A 354 4.26 15.69 -18.07
CA THR A 354 3.03 16.37 -17.61
C THR A 354 2.44 15.69 -16.38
N ARG A 355 2.58 14.37 -16.26
CA ARG A 355 1.99 13.61 -15.16
C ARG A 355 2.85 13.68 -13.90
N PHE A 356 4.15 13.55 -14.07
CA PHE A 356 5.17 13.51 -13.03
C PHE A 356 6.11 14.71 -13.15
N GLU A 357 5.56 15.92 -13.19
CA GLU A 357 6.29 17.19 -13.42
C GLU A 357 7.47 17.45 -12.48
N THR A 358 7.49 16.78 -11.33
CA THR A 358 8.53 16.92 -10.30
C THR A 358 9.64 15.88 -10.40
N MET A 359 9.41 14.83 -11.18
CA MET A 359 10.34 13.71 -11.32
C MET A 359 11.31 13.98 -12.45
N THR A 360 12.58 13.70 -12.19
CA THR A 360 13.65 13.75 -13.20
C THR A 360 14.37 12.42 -13.24
N ILE A 361 14.80 12.01 -14.43
CA ILE A 361 15.64 10.82 -14.62
C ILE A 361 17.09 11.28 -14.73
N GLY A 362 18.00 10.58 -14.03
CA GLY A 362 19.44 10.81 -14.10
C GLY A 362 20.10 10.97 -12.73
N ASP A 363 21.34 11.47 -12.76
CA ASP A 363 22.15 11.61 -11.55
C ASP A 363 21.83 12.90 -10.79
N LYS A 364 21.85 12.82 -9.47
CA LYS A 364 21.77 14.02 -8.63
C LYS A 364 22.97 14.92 -8.89
N PRO A 365 22.79 16.25 -8.96
CA PRO A 365 23.92 17.16 -8.88
C PRO A 365 24.65 16.94 -7.54
N ALA A 366 25.98 16.80 -7.58
CA ALA A 366 26.80 16.50 -6.41
C ALA A 366 26.49 17.44 -5.23
N SER A 367 26.40 16.87 -4.02
CA SER A 367 26.20 17.66 -2.81
C SER A 367 27.37 18.64 -2.64
N PRO A 368 27.14 19.89 -2.18
CA PRO A 368 28.24 20.81 -1.88
C PRO A 368 29.30 20.23 -0.91
N LEU A 369 28.93 19.22 -0.13
CA LEU A 369 29.81 18.51 0.80
C LEU A 369 30.65 17.39 0.15
N GLU A 370 30.29 16.91 -1.04
CA GLU A 370 31.10 15.95 -1.82
C GLU A 370 32.19 16.66 -2.63
N VAL A 371 32.08 17.97 -2.84
CA VAL A 371 33.09 18.78 -3.56
C VAL A 371 34.30 19.10 -2.67
N THR A 372 34.28 18.73 -1.39
CA THR A 372 35.44 18.78 -0.50
C THR A 372 36.08 17.39 -0.34
N GLY A 373 36.58 16.84 -1.44
CA GLY A 373 37.66 15.86 -1.38
C GLY A 373 39.03 16.56 -1.27
N PRO A 374 40.03 15.97 -0.60
CA PRO A 374 41.38 16.53 -0.50
C PRO A 374 42.09 16.69 -1.85
#